data_AF-A0A7Y0B7Y8-F1
#
_entry.id   AF-A0A7Y0B7Y8-F1
#
_cell.length_a   1.000
_cell.length_b   1.000
_cell.length_c   1.000
_cell.angle_alpha   90.00
_cell.angle_beta   90.00
_cell.angle_gamma   90.00
#
_symmetry.space_group_name_H-M   'P 1'
#
loop_
_entity.id
_entity.type
_entity.pdbx_description
1 polymer ?
#
loop_
_entity_poly.entity_id
_entity_poly.type
_entity_poly.pdbx_seq_one_letter_code
_entity_poly.pdbx_strand_id
1 'polypeptide(L)'
;MRSATQRAVEIAKKVWHGFGMVCAGLFALGFPALIIFGIIDGIKRDEQEERERQARLASVPSAAPATRTPIRWTYDGAVCADGTLSFSIGKQGACSHHGGVARRWTATDGTHIICRNSPPRTQEQVDRQMAKFGRIVC
;
A
#
# COMPACT_ATOMS: atom_id res chain seq x y z
N MET A 1 -23.06 -79.27 33.36
CA MET A 1 -23.00 -78.98 31.91
C MET A 1 -23.66 -77.63 31.67
N ARG A 2 -22.91 -76.59 31.26
CA ARG A 2 -23.51 -75.27 30.98
C ARG A 2 -24.29 -75.32 29.66
N SER A 3 -25.54 -74.87 29.68
CA SER A 3 -26.43 -74.79 28.52
C SER A 3 -25.76 -74.03 27.37
N ALA A 4 -26.00 -74.44 26.12
CA ALA A 4 -25.52 -73.75 24.92
C ALA A 4 -25.88 -72.26 24.91
N THR A 5 -27.01 -71.89 25.52
CA THR A 5 -27.45 -70.49 25.68
C THR A 5 -26.52 -69.67 26.56
N GLN A 6 -25.93 -70.25 27.62
CA GLN A 6 -24.98 -69.53 28.48
C GLN A 6 -23.63 -69.29 27.79
N ARG A 7 -23.23 -70.16 26.86
CA ARG A 7 -21.99 -69.97 26.08
C ARG A 7 -22.13 -68.84 25.07
N ALA A 8 -23.29 -68.71 24.43
CA ALA A 8 -23.56 -67.64 23.47
C ALA A 8 -23.55 -66.24 24.13
N VAL A 9 -24.14 -66.12 25.32
CA VAL A 9 -24.16 -64.85 26.08
C VAL A 9 -22.76 -64.41 26.52
N GLU A 10 -21.91 -65.34 26.94
CA GLU A 10 -20.51 -65.04 27.31
C GLU A 10 -19.68 -64.55 26.12
N ILE A 11 -19.87 -65.15 24.94
CA ILE A 11 -19.18 -64.72 23.72
C ILE A 11 -19.67 -63.32 23.30
N ALA A 12 -20.97 -63.09 23.31
CA ALA A 12 -21.56 -61.78 22.98
C ALA A 12 -21.05 -60.68 23.92
N LYS A 13 -20.94 -60.97 25.22
CA LYS A 13 -20.42 -60.01 26.22
C LYS A 13 -18.96 -59.66 25.98
N LYS A 14 -18.12 -60.64 25.64
CA LYS A 14 -16.70 -60.41 25.31
C LYS A 14 -16.53 -59.58 24.04
N VAL A 15 -17.34 -59.84 23.01
CA VAL A 15 -17.33 -59.06 21.76
C VAL A 15 -17.77 -57.62 22.00
N TRP A 16 -18.83 -57.42 22.79
CA TRP A 16 -19.31 -56.08 23.16
C TRP A 16 -18.27 -55.27 23.94
N HIS A 17 -17.61 -55.88 24.93
CA HIS A 17 -16.54 -55.23 25.69
C HIS A 17 -15.30 -54.94 24.84
N GLY A 18 -14.92 -55.85 23.93
CA GLY A 18 -13.81 -55.63 22.99
C GLY A 18 -14.07 -54.43 22.06
N PHE A 19 -15.28 -54.34 21.50
CA PHE A 19 -15.68 -53.21 20.65
C PHE A 19 -15.69 -51.88 21.41
N GLY A 20 -16.22 -51.88 22.64
CA GLY A 20 -16.23 -50.69 23.50
C GLY A 20 -14.83 -50.16 23.82
N MET A 21 -13.84 -51.03 24.08
CA MET A 21 -12.46 -50.63 24.34
C MET A 21 -11.77 -50.03 23.11
N VAL A 22 -12.01 -50.57 21.91
CA VAL A 22 -11.45 -50.04 20.66
C VAL A 22 -12.02 -48.66 20.34
N CYS A 23 -13.34 -48.48 20.47
CA CYS A 23 -13.97 -47.16 20.32
C CYS A 23 -13.46 -46.15 21.36
N ALA A 24 -13.36 -46.55 22.63
CA ALA A 24 -12.82 -45.67 23.67
C ALA A 24 -11.37 -45.26 23.40
N GLY A 25 -10.52 -46.17 22.91
CA GLY A 25 -9.13 -45.87 22.54
C GLY A 25 -9.02 -44.92 21.35
N LEU A 26 -9.86 -45.11 20.32
CA LEU A 26 -9.91 -44.22 19.15
C LEU A 26 -10.39 -42.81 19.52
N PHE A 27 -11.38 -42.69 20.41
CA PHE A 27 -11.82 -41.38 20.91
C PHE A 27 -10.78 -40.74 21.83
N ALA A 28 -10.14 -41.51 22.70
CA ALA A 28 -9.14 -41.01 23.65
C ALA A 28 -7.85 -40.50 22.99
N LEU A 29 -7.52 -40.98 21.78
CA LEU A 29 -6.32 -40.54 21.05
C LEU A 29 -6.65 -39.66 19.85
N GLY A 30 -7.72 -39.97 19.11
CA GLY A 30 -8.12 -39.24 17.90
C GLY A 30 -8.70 -37.85 18.20
N PHE A 31 -9.54 -37.73 19.23
CA PHE A 31 -10.15 -36.45 19.58
C PHE A 31 -9.13 -35.40 20.09
N PRO A 32 -8.22 -35.72 21.03
CA PRO A 32 -7.20 -34.74 21.43
C PRO A 32 -6.21 -34.43 20.30
N ALA A 33 -5.89 -35.36 19.40
CA ALA A 33 -5.05 -35.08 18.24
C ALA A 33 -5.70 -34.05 17.29
N LEU A 34 -7.01 -34.13 17.05
CA LEU A 34 -7.74 -33.14 16.25
C LEU A 34 -7.83 -31.77 16.94
N ILE A 35 -8.01 -31.74 18.26
CA ILE A 35 -7.99 -30.50 19.04
C ILE A 35 -6.60 -29.85 18.95
N ILE A 36 -5.53 -30.62 19.16
CA ILE A 36 -4.15 -30.12 19.08
C ILE A 36 -3.86 -29.59 17.67
N PHE A 37 -4.24 -30.31 16.62
CA PHE A 37 -4.03 -29.88 15.24
C PHE A 37 -4.81 -28.59 14.91
N GLY A 38 -6.07 -28.49 15.35
CA GLY A 38 -6.88 -27.28 15.17
C GLY A 38 -6.34 -26.04 15.89
N ILE A 39 -5.79 -26.20 17.09
CA ILE A 39 -5.14 -25.08 17.83
C ILE A 39 -3.87 -24.61 17.10
N ILE A 40 -3.04 -25.54 16.62
CA ILE A 40 -1.80 -25.21 15.89
C ILE A 40 -2.11 -24.48 14.58
N ASP A 41 -3.12 -24.93 13.83
CA ASP A 41 -3.56 -24.26 12.61
C ASP A 41 -4.18 -22.87 12.87
N GLY A 42 -4.86 -22.71 14.00
CA GLY A 42 -5.37 -21.41 14.46
C GLY A 42 -4.24 -20.40 14.69
N ILE A 43 -3.22 -20.78 15.46
CA ILE A 43 -2.07 -19.91 15.77
C ILE A 43 -1.35 -19.47 14.48
N LYS A 44 -1.18 -20.38 13.51
CA LYS A 44 -0.56 -20.03 12.22
C LYS A 44 -1.37 -19.02 11.40
N ARG A 45 -2.70 -19.05 11.50
CA ARG A 45 -3.58 -18.15 10.74
C ARG A 45 -3.46 -16.71 11.24
N ASP A 46 -3.38 -16.53 12.56
CA ASP A 46 -3.25 -15.23 13.19
C ASP A 46 -1.93 -14.54 12.77
N GLU A 47 -0.83 -15.29 12.71
CA GLU A 47 0.47 -14.79 12.22
C GLU A 47 0.44 -14.36 10.75
N GLN A 48 -0.34 -15.05 9.90
CA GLN A 48 -0.49 -14.68 8.49
C GLN A 48 -1.30 -13.40 8.33
N GLU A 49 -2.40 -13.27 9.07
CA GLU A 49 -3.23 -12.06 9.02
C GLU A 49 -2.45 -10.83 9.48
N GLU A 50 -1.60 -10.98 10.51
CA GLU A 50 -0.72 -9.90 10.96
C GLU A 50 0.35 -9.55 9.93
N ARG A 51 0.97 -10.54 9.27
CA ARG A 51 1.92 -10.30 8.17
C ARG A 51 1.27 -9.57 6.99
N GLU A 52 0.06 -9.97 6.60
CA GLU A 52 -0.68 -9.28 5.53
C GLU A 52 -1.09 -7.86 5.94
N ARG A 53 -1.48 -7.67 7.21
CA ARG A 53 -1.78 -6.34 7.75
C ARG A 53 -0.54 -5.46 7.74
N GLN A 54 0.62 -5.98 8.14
CA GLN A 54 1.90 -5.25 8.08
C GLN A 54 2.29 -4.93 6.63
N ALA A 55 2.12 -5.88 5.70
CA ALA A 55 2.37 -5.64 4.27
C ALA A 55 1.44 -4.56 3.70
N ARG A 56 0.15 -4.57 4.08
CA ARG A 56 -0.81 -3.52 3.73
C ARG A 56 -0.39 -2.17 4.28
N LEU A 57 -0.04 -2.09 5.56
CA LEU A 57 0.41 -0.84 6.20
C LEU A 57 1.71 -0.30 5.57
N ALA A 58 2.63 -1.18 5.18
CA ALA A 58 3.85 -0.79 4.47
C ALA A 58 3.58 -0.28 3.04
N SER A 59 2.50 -0.75 2.40
CA SER A 59 2.11 -0.33 1.05
C SER A 59 1.32 0.99 1.00
N VAL A 60 0.78 1.45 2.13
CA VAL A 60 0.11 2.76 2.18
C VAL A 60 1.17 3.84 2.13
N PRO A 61 1.23 4.68 1.08
CA PRO A 61 2.11 5.83 1.08
C PRO A 61 1.72 6.69 2.28
N SER A 62 2.66 6.86 3.22
CA SER A 62 2.50 7.74 4.36
C SER A 62 2.24 9.14 3.81
N ALA A 63 0.97 9.53 3.79
CA ALA A 63 0.57 10.88 3.47
C ALA A 63 1.04 11.75 4.63
N ALA A 64 2.32 12.12 4.59
CA ALA A 64 2.89 13.10 5.48
C ALA A 64 1.97 14.33 5.46
N PRO A 65 1.75 14.98 6.62
CA PRO A 65 1.00 16.22 6.64
C PRO A 65 1.63 17.15 5.61
N ALA A 66 0.82 17.66 4.67
CA ALA A 66 1.24 18.61 3.66
C ALA A 66 1.72 19.88 4.35
N THR A 67 2.96 19.86 4.85
CA THR A 67 3.66 21.06 5.25
C THR A 67 3.70 21.91 3.99
N ARG A 68 3.09 23.10 4.06
CA ARG A 68 3.16 24.10 2.98
C ARG A 68 4.60 24.60 2.91
N THR A 69 5.51 23.75 2.44
CA THR A 69 6.92 24.09 2.29
C THR A 69 6.97 25.22 1.26
N PRO A 70 7.38 26.44 1.68
CA PRO A 70 7.45 27.56 0.77
C PRO A 70 8.59 27.32 -0.21
N ILE A 71 8.35 27.55 -1.49
CA ILE A 71 9.39 27.54 -2.51
C ILE A 71 9.93 28.96 -2.64
N ARG A 72 11.24 29.12 -2.45
CA ARG A 72 11.92 30.39 -2.69
C ARG A 72 12.38 30.43 -4.15
N TRP A 73 11.72 31.30 -4.92
CA TRP A 73 12.09 31.61 -6.29
C TRP A 73 12.95 32.85 -6.36
N THR A 74 13.99 32.78 -7.19
CA THR A 74 14.80 33.92 -7.60
C THR A 74 14.45 34.25 -9.05
N TYR A 75 14.28 35.53 -9.35
CA TYR A 75 14.02 36.00 -10.70
C TYR A 75 15.33 36.05 -11.48
N ASP A 76 15.41 35.32 -12.60
CA ASP A 76 16.65 35.28 -13.41
C ASP A 76 16.59 36.25 -14.58
N GLY A 77 15.40 36.53 -15.10
CA GLY A 77 15.23 37.43 -16.23
C GLY A 77 14.02 37.10 -17.10
N ALA A 78 13.88 37.87 -18.17
CA ALA A 78 12.84 37.69 -19.17
C ALA A 78 13.36 36.84 -20.33
N VAL A 79 12.51 35.93 -20.82
CA VAL A 79 12.80 35.01 -21.92
C VAL A 79 11.54 34.87 -22.79
N CYS A 80 11.64 34.25 -23.96
CA CYS A 80 10.43 33.85 -24.68
C CYS A 80 9.74 32.66 -23.97
N ALA A 81 8.44 32.46 -24.18
CA ALA A 81 7.68 31.42 -23.47
C ALA A 81 8.12 29.98 -23.79
N ASP A 82 8.81 29.78 -24.92
CA ASP A 82 9.47 28.52 -25.30
C ASP A 82 10.88 28.36 -24.70
N GLY A 83 11.39 29.36 -23.98
CA GLY A 83 12.72 29.39 -23.37
C GLY A 83 13.81 30.02 -24.22
N THR A 84 13.50 30.41 -25.46
CA THR A 84 14.45 31.09 -26.35
C THR A 84 14.83 32.46 -25.81
N LEU A 85 16.11 32.81 -25.89
CA LEU A 85 16.59 34.15 -25.58
C LEU A 85 16.37 35.07 -26.77
N SER A 86 15.84 36.28 -26.53
CA SER A 86 15.65 37.28 -27.57
C SER A 86 16.13 38.65 -27.12
N PHE A 87 16.98 39.27 -27.93
CA PHE A 87 17.42 40.65 -27.71
C PHE A 87 16.31 41.69 -27.99
N SER A 88 15.16 41.24 -28.51
CA SER A 88 14.02 42.12 -28.75
C SER A 88 13.07 42.21 -27.56
N ILE A 89 13.35 41.52 -26.45
CA ILE A 89 12.57 41.62 -25.21
C ILE A 89 12.51 43.08 -24.74
N GLY A 90 11.31 43.56 -24.42
CA GLY A 90 11.03 44.96 -24.11
C GLY A 90 10.56 45.81 -25.29
N LYS A 91 10.59 45.26 -26.51
CA LYS A 91 10.02 45.89 -27.71
C LYS A 91 8.63 45.32 -28.03
N GLN A 92 7.82 46.10 -28.72
CA GLN A 92 6.51 45.64 -29.20
C GLN A 92 6.69 44.44 -30.15
N GLY A 93 5.89 43.40 -29.97
CA GLY A 93 5.95 42.17 -30.77
C GLY A 93 7.06 41.18 -30.38
N ALA A 94 7.81 41.44 -29.30
CA ALA A 94 8.83 40.53 -28.81
C ALA A 94 8.25 39.13 -28.53
N CYS A 95 8.95 38.10 -29.00
CA CYS A 95 8.57 36.70 -28.83
C CYS A 95 7.18 36.34 -29.40
N SER A 96 6.60 37.12 -30.32
CA SER A 96 5.26 36.87 -30.88
C SER A 96 5.09 35.45 -31.45
N HIS A 97 6.10 34.95 -32.16
CA HIS A 97 6.14 33.58 -32.70
C HIS A 97 6.49 32.51 -31.66
N HIS A 98 7.00 32.93 -30.50
CA HIS A 98 7.44 32.07 -29.40
C HIS A 98 6.47 32.09 -28.21
N GLY A 99 5.23 32.51 -28.44
CA GLY A 99 4.20 32.57 -27.40
C GLY A 99 4.26 33.78 -26.47
N GLY A 100 5.05 34.81 -26.82
CA GLY A 100 5.20 36.04 -26.06
C GLY A 100 6.33 35.99 -25.02
N VAL A 101 6.54 37.11 -24.34
CA VAL A 101 7.56 37.25 -23.30
C VAL A 101 7.07 36.57 -22.02
N ALA A 102 7.94 35.78 -21.40
CA ALA A 102 7.77 35.11 -20.13
C ALA A 102 8.94 35.45 -19.18
N ARG A 103 8.82 34.99 -17.94
CA ARG A 103 9.80 35.20 -16.87
C ARG A 103 10.41 33.86 -16.49
N ARG A 104 11.74 33.82 -16.41
CA ARG A 104 12.48 32.68 -15.89
C ARG A 104 12.71 32.86 -14.39
N TRP A 105 12.45 31.79 -13.66
CA TRP A 105 12.65 31.72 -12.22
C TRP A 105 13.48 30.49 -11.89
N THR A 106 14.42 30.64 -10.96
CA THR A 106 15.21 29.53 -10.42
C THR A 106 14.86 29.32 -8.96
N ALA A 107 14.55 28.08 -8.60
CA ALA A 107 14.36 27.66 -7.22
C ALA A 107 15.70 27.38 -6.54
N THR A 108 15.67 27.27 -5.21
CA THR A 108 16.89 27.08 -4.40
C THR A 108 17.59 25.75 -4.67
N ASP A 109 16.88 24.77 -5.21
CA ASP A 109 17.39 23.47 -5.65
C ASP A 109 18.04 23.50 -7.06
N GLY A 110 18.05 24.67 -7.73
CA GLY A 110 18.54 24.83 -9.10
C GLY A 110 17.50 24.53 -10.19
N THR A 111 16.28 24.14 -9.80
CA THR A 111 15.17 23.93 -10.75
C THR A 111 14.77 25.26 -11.38
N HIS A 112 14.75 25.31 -12.71
CA HIS A 112 14.35 26.50 -13.45
C HIS A 112 13.00 26.28 -14.12
N ILE A 113 12.12 27.29 -14.01
CA ILE A 113 10.81 27.30 -14.64
C ILE A 113 10.60 28.59 -15.42
N ILE A 114 9.80 28.50 -16.49
CA ILE A 114 9.40 29.64 -17.30
C ILE A 114 7.91 29.85 -17.08
N CYS A 115 7.55 31.03 -16.58
CA CYS A 115 6.19 31.40 -16.26
C CYS A 115 5.84 32.72 -16.94
N ARG A 116 4.67 32.81 -17.58
CA ARG A 116 4.13 34.11 -17.99
C ARG A 116 3.70 34.90 -16.75
N ASN A 117 3.03 34.21 -15.84
CA ASN A 117 2.55 34.73 -14.57
C ASN A 117 3.54 34.44 -13.44
N SER A 118 3.09 34.62 -12.20
CA SER A 118 3.90 34.34 -11.01
C SER A 118 4.06 32.83 -10.80
N PRO A 119 5.24 32.35 -10.35
CA PRO A 119 5.45 30.95 -10.07
C PRO A 119 4.65 30.47 -8.83
N PRO A 120 4.36 29.16 -8.71
CA PRO A 120 3.70 28.60 -7.54
C PRO A 120 4.54 28.83 -6.29
N ARG A 121 3.93 29.26 -5.19
CA ARG A 121 4.66 29.68 -3.97
C ARG A 121 4.97 28.51 -3.02
N THR A 122 4.30 27.38 -3.17
CA THR A 122 4.46 26.23 -2.26
C THR A 122 4.60 24.93 -3.03
N GLN A 123 5.27 23.94 -2.42
CA GLN A 123 5.41 22.60 -3.00
C GLN A 123 4.06 21.95 -3.28
N GLU A 124 3.10 22.10 -2.37
CA GLU A 124 1.73 21.61 -2.55
C GLU A 124 1.03 22.19 -3.79
N GLN A 125 1.33 23.43 -4.19
CA GLN A 125 0.78 24.00 -5.43
C GLN A 125 1.40 23.36 -6.67
N VAL A 126 2.72 23.12 -6.64
CA VAL A 126 3.42 22.38 -7.70
C VAL A 126 2.85 20.98 -7.82
N ASP A 127 2.74 20.24 -6.72
CA ASP A 127 2.27 18.85 -6.71
C ASP A 127 0.82 18.77 -7.21
N ARG A 128 -0.05 19.69 -6.80
CA ARG A 128 -1.42 19.77 -7.32
C ARG A 128 -1.47 20.06 -8.82
N GLN A 129 -0.60 20.94 -9.32
CA GLN A 129 -0.54 21.23 -10.75
C GLN A 129 0.01 20.04 -11.54
N MET A 130 1.05 19.37 -11.04
CA MET A 130 1.59 18.16 -11.66
C MET A 130 0.56 17.03 -11.66
N ALA A 131 -0.17 16.81 -10.57
CA ALA A 131 -1.22 15.82 -10.50
C ALA A 131 -2.39 16.13 -11.46
N LYS A 132 -2.76 17.41 -11.59
CA LYS A 132 -3.91 17.84 -12.40
C LYS A 132 -3.58 17.98 -13.89
N PHE A 133 -2.40 18.48 -14.22
CA PHE A 133 -2.04 18.90 -15.58
C PHE A 133 -0.79 18.19 -16.13
N GLY A 134 -0.07 17.42 -15.32
CA GLY A 134 1.21 16.81 -15.70
C GLY A 134 2.34 17.82 -15.93
N ARG A 135 2.12 19.11 -15.63
CA ARG A 135 3.09 20.19 -15.81
C ARG A 135 2.79 21.35 -14.87
N ILE A 136 3.81 22.15 -14.57
CA ILE A 136 3.65 23.42 -13.85
C ILE A 136 2.98 24.41 -14.80
N VAL A 137 1.89 25.01 -14.33
CA VAL A 137 1.14 26.00 -15.10
C VAL A 137 1.29 27.36 -14.44
N CYS A 138 1.94 28.24 -15.18
CA CYS A 138 2.16 29.65 -14.93
C CYS A 138 2.42 30.32 -16.30
#